data_AF-A0A6G0MYH0-F1
#
_entry.id   AF-A0A6G0MYH0-F1
#
_cell.length_a   1.000
_cell.length_b   1.000
_cell.length_c   1.000
_cell.angle_alpha   90.00
_cell.angle_beta   90.00
_cell.angle_gamma   90.00
#
_symmetry.space_group_name_H-M   'P 1'
#
loop_
_entity.id
_entity.type
_entity.pdbx_description
1 polymer ?
#
loop_
_entity_poly.entity_id
_entity_poly.type
_entity_poly.pdbx_seq_one_letter_code
_entity_poly.pdbx_strand_id
1 'polypeptide(L)'
;MYPGLPVHGKITDDYVKEALKLNGLRGEALTKNKNYKAYLYFLKKSEEYMLNKWYRHEYSTYQGWKEVGFVKITKARDLDKIRNTEQFRVYKHYVNNVDFYLFQALKAGYSPPAAMVARGASEAELTARTEIMAEAGRHSRRMKTSSTSNSFCRRRLR
;
A
#
# COMPACT_ATOMS: atom_id res chain seq x y z
N MET A 1 0.98 21.42 7.25
CA MET A 1 0.10 20.98 8.36
C MET A 1 -0.39 19.60 7.96
N TYR A 2 0.12 18.54 8.60
CA TYR A 2 -0.16 17.16 8.18
C TYR A 2 -1.46 16.69 8.86
N PRO A 3 -2.56 16.48 8.13
CA PRO A 3 -3.74 15.86 8.71
C PRO A 3 -3.40 14.40 8.98
N GLY A 4 -3.55 14.01 10.26
CA GLY A 4 -3.12 12.73 10.80
C GLY A 4 -3.58 11.54 9.97
N LEU A 5 -2.61 10.69 9.64
CA LEU A 5 -2.87 9.31 9.25
C LEU A 5 -3.78 8.64 10.29
N PRO A 6 -4.66 7.71 9.89
CA PRO A 6 -5.35 6.86 10.86
C PRO A 6 -4.29 5.95 11.51
N VAL A 7 -3.70 6.42 12.62
CA VAL A 7 -2.74 5.66 13.40
C VAL A 7 -3.52 4.59 14.15
N HIS A 8 -3.71 3.44 13.54
CA HIS A 8 -4.24 2.26 14.23
C HIS A 8 -3.17 1.65 15.13
N GLY A 9 -2.86 2.35 16.22
CA GLY A 9 -1.94 1.95 17.28
C GLY A 9 -2.06 2.95 18.43
N LYS A 10 -2.10 2.47 19.68
CA LYS A 10 -2.48 3.19 20.92
C LYS A 10 -1.69 4.49 21.24
N ILE A 11 -0.79 4.94 20.38
CA ILE A 11 0.07 6.10 20.58
C ILE A 11 -0.17 7.10 19.44
N THR A 12 -0.69 8.28 19.77
CA THR A 12 -1.00 9.34 18.82
C THR A 12 0.26 10.10 18.39
N ASP A 13 0.18 10.75 17.23
CA ASP A 13 1.23 11.64 16.72
C ASP A 13 1.61 12.73 17.74
N ASP A 14 0.60 13.30 18.39
CA ASP A 14 0.76 14.35 19.40
C ASP A 14 1.50 13.84 20.64
N TYR A 15 1.18 12.63 21.11
CA TYR A 15 1.89 12.03 22.24
C TYR A 15 3.38 11.83 21.94
N VAL A 16 3.73 11.36 20.74
CA VAL A 16 5.14 11.16 20.37
C VAL A 16 5.85 12.49 20.21
N LYS A 17 5.20 13.50 19.64
CA LYS A 17 5.76 14.85 19.54
C LYS A 17 6.01 15.45 20.92
N GLU A 18 5.08 15.28 21.86
CA GLU A 18 5.26 15.71 23.24
C GLU A 18 6.42 14.97 23.92
N ALA A 19 6.45 13.64 23.84
CA ALA A 19 7.53 12.82 24.40
C ALA A 19 8.92 13.19 23.85
N LEU A 20 8.98 13.57 22.58
CA LEU A 20 10.21 13.99 21.90
C LEU A 20 10.52 15.50 22.05
N LYS A 21 9.69 16.25 22.79
CA LYS A 21 9.81 17.71 22.96
C LYS A 21 9.83 18.47 21.63
N LEU A 22 8.99 17.99 20.70
CA LEU A 22 8.75 18.58 19.38
C LEU A 22 7.41 19.33 19.32
N ASN A 23 6.60 19.25 20.39
CA ASN A 23 5.37 20.00 20.52
C ASN A 23 5.65 21.52 20.39
N GLY A 24 4.79 22.22 19.66
CA GLY A 24 4.95 23.65 19.39
C GLY A 24 6.03 24.02 18.36
N LEU A 25 6.97 23.12 18.02
CA LEU A 25 7.96 23.36 16.98
C LEU A 25 7.34 23.24 15.58
N ARG A 26 7.70 24.17 14.69
CA ARG A 26 7.21 24.21 13.30
C ARG A 26 8.34 24.60 12.35
N GLY A 27 8.16 24.26 11.07
CA GLY A 27 9.09 24.64 10.01
C GLY A 27 10.53 24.23 10.30
N GLU A 28 11.45 25.17 10.14
CA GLU A 28 12.88 24.93 10.32
C GLU A 28 13.27 24.56 11.75
N ALA A 29 12.57 25.12 12.76
CA ALA A 29 12.82 24.80 14.17
C ALA A 29 12.49 23.33 14.50
N LEU A 30 11.50 22.75 13.81
CA LEU A 30 11.17 21.34 13.94
C LEU A 30 12.23 20.47 13.26
N THR A 31 12.60 20.78 12.01
CA THR A 31 13.49 19.92 11.22
C THR A 31 14.95 19.96 11.68
N LYS A 32 15.41 21.07 12.27
CA LYS A 32 16.76 21.19 12.87
C LYS A 32 16.88 20.56 14.26
N ASN A 33 15.77 20.18 14.90
CA ASN A 33 15.83 19.57 16.23
C ASN A 33 16.44 18.17 16.14
N LYS A 34 17.39 17.86 17.04
CA LYS A 34 18.05 16.53 17.11
C LYS A 34 17.07 15.36 17.25
N ASN A 35 15.93 15.58 17.91
CA ASN A 35 14.90 14.56 18.14
C ASN A 35 13.99 14.35 16.94
N TYR A 36 14.05 15.22 15.91
CA TYR A 36 13.25 15.08 14.70
C TYR A 36 13.56 13.78 13.95
N LYS A 37 14.81 13.32 13.96
CA LYS A 37 15.19 12.02 13.36
C LYS A 37 14.49 10.84 14.05
N ALA A 38 14.34 10.89 15.37
CA ALA A 38 13.62 9.87 16.13
C ALA A 38 12.13 9.86 15.78
N TYR A 39 11.54 11.05 15.59
CA TYR A 39 10.15 11.18 15.14
C TYR A 39 9.94 10.62 13.73
N LEU A 40 10.83 10.91 12.77
CA LEU A 40 10.76 10.31 11.42
C LEU A 40 10.89 8.78 11.46
N TYR A 41 11.76 8.25 12.31
CA TYR A 41 11.88 6.82 12.51
C TYR A 41 10.60 6.20 13.07
N PHE A 42 9.98 6.86 14.06
CA PHE A 42 8.68 6.45 14.58
C PHE A 42 7.61 6.41 13.49
N LEU A 43 7.48 7.47 12.68
CA LEU A 43 6.52 7.50 11.57
C LEU A 43 6.74 6.34 10.60
N LYS A 44 7.98 6.14 10.16
CA LYS A 44 8.35 5.03 9.28
C LYS A 44 7.98 3.68 9.89
N LYS A 45 8.32 3.43 11.16
CA LYS A 45 8.03 2.16 11.83
C LYS A 45 6.54 1.96 12.05
N SER A 46 5.80 3.01 12.40
CA SER A 46 4.35 2.92 12.58
C SER A 46 3.65 2.48 11.29
N GLU A 47 4.08 3.01 10.13
CA GLU A 47 3.58 2.58 8.83
C GLU A 47 3.97 1.12 8.52
N GLU A 48 5.24 0.76 8.70
CA GLU A 48 5.70 -0.63 8.47
C GLU A 48 4.90 -1.64 9.32
N TYR A 49 4.65 -1.34 10.60
CA TYR A 49 3.86 -2.21 11.47
C TYR A 49 2.40 -2.28 11.04
N MET A 50 1.80 -1.17 10.61
CA MET A 50 0.43 -1.14 10.10
C MET A 50 0.29 -2.00 8.84
N LEU A 51 1.17 -1.81 7.85
CA LEU A 51 1.14 -2.53 6.58
C LEU A 51 1.43 -4.03 6.79
N ASN A 52 2.38 -4.37 7.66
CA ASN A 52 2.65 -5.76 8.02
C ASN A 52 1.45 -6.40 8.74
N LYS A 53 0.77 -5.66 9.62
CA LYS A 53 -0.46 -6.15 10.26
C LYS A 53 -1.52 -6.48 9.21
N TRP A 54 -1.80 -5.57 8.26
CA TRP A 54 -2.75 -5.83 7.18
C TRP A 54 -2.35 -7.04 6.34
N TYR A 55 -1.07 -7.14 5.95
CA TYR A 55 -0.56 -8.28 5.21
C TYR A 55 -0.73 -9.62 5.96
N ARG A 56 -0.34 -9.66 7.25
CA ARG A 56 -0.44 -10.88 8.08
C ARG A 56 -1.86 -11.34 8.36
N HIS A 57 -2.83 -10.43 8.30
CA HIS A 57 -4.25 -10.76 8.39
C HIS A 57 -4.87 -11.03 7.01
N GLU A 58 -4.03 -11.21 5.98
CA GLU A 58 -4.43 -11.53 4.61
C GLU A 58 -5.44 -10.53 4.02
N TYR A 59 -5.30 -9.25 4.39
CA TYR A 59 -6.17 -8.21 3.87
C TYR A 59 -6.03 -8.15 2.35
N SER A 60 -7.17 -8.08 1.67
CA SER A 60 -7.18 -7.80 0.24
C SER A 60 -6.78 -6.34 -0.01
N THR A 61 -6.35 -6.04 -1.24
CA THR A 61 -6.12 -4.65 -1.66
C THR A 61 -7.38 -3.81 -1.46
N TYR A 62 -8.57 -4.37 -1.68
CA TYR A 62 -9.85 -3.71 -1.36
C TYR A 62 -10.10 -3.54 0.14
N GLN A 63 -9.69 -4.48 1.00
CA GLN A 63 -9.75 -4.26 2.44
C GLN A 63 -8.87 -3.06 2.83
N GLY A 64 -7.63 -2.99 2.33
CA GLY A 64 -6.75 -1.83 2.52
C GLY A 64 -7.38 -0.52 2.04
N TRP A 65 -8.10 -0.53 0.91
CA TRP A 65 -8.88 0.62 0.41
C TRP A 65 -9.96 1.09 1.41
N LYS A 66 -10.63 0.15 2.07
CA LYS A 66 -11.63 0.45 3.11
C LYS A 66 -10.97 1.02 4.38
N GLU A 67 -9.85 0.44 4.81
CA GLU A 67 -9.12 0.89 6.02
C GLU A 67 -8.60 2.33 5.89
N VAL A 68 -8.18 2.75 4.69
CA VAL A 68 -7.78 4.14 4.45
C VAL A 68 -8.96 5.11 4.24
N GLY A 69 -10.20 4.62 4.34
CA GLY A 69 -11.42 5.44 4.30
C GLY A 69 -11.97 5.73 2.90
N PHE A 70 -11.53 5.03 1.86
CA PHE A 70 -11.97 5.29 0.48
C PHE A 70 -13.24 4.55 0.07
N VAL A 71 -14.00 3.99 1.01
CA VAL A 71 -15.26 3.26 0.74
C VAL A 71 -16.25 4.08 -0.12
N LYS A 72 -16.26 5.41 0.04
CA LYS A 72 -17.15 6.33 -0.69
C LYS A 72 -16.66 6.65 -2.11
N ILE A 73 -15.41 6.33 -2.44
CA ILE A 73 -14.82 6.56 -3.76
C ILE A 73 -15.03 5.28 -4.59
N THR A 74 -16.08 5.29 -5.41
CA THR A 74 -16.51 4.08 -6.14
C THR A 74 -16.18 4.12 -7.63
N LYS A 75 -16.13 5.30 -8.24
CA LYS A 75 -15.91 5.50 -9.69
C LYS A 75 -14.48 5.96 -9.99
N ALA A 76 -13.92 5.51 -11.12
CA ALA A 76 -12.56 5.87 -11.53
C ALA A 76 -12.36 7.39 -11.70
N ARG A 77 -13.38 8.11 -12.20
CA ARG A 77 -13.34 9.57 -12.36
C ARG A 77 -13.15 10.36 -11.06
N ASP A 78 -13.41 9.73 -9.91
CA ASP A 78 -13.29 10.37 -8.60
C ASP A 78 -11.89 10.17 -7.97
N LEU A 79 -10.99 9.44 -8.64
CA LEU A 79 -9.64 9.18 -8.15
C LEU A 79 -8.81 10.45 -7.96
N ASP A 80 -8.98 11.46 -8.82
CA ASP A 80 -8.20 12.70 -8.74
C ASP A 80 -8.44 13.46 -7.42
N LYS A 81 -9.58 13.22 -6.76
CA LYS A 81 -9.90 13.78 -5.44
C LYS A 81 -9.00 13.24 -4.33
N ILE A 82 -8.44 12.05 -4.52
CA ILE A 82 -7.65 11.34 -3.49
C ILE A 82 -6.17 11.19 -3.85
N ARG A 83 -5.76 11.37 -5.12
CA ARG A 83 -4.37 11.11 -5.57
C ARG A 83 -3.29 11.83 -4.75
N ASN A 84 -3.56 13.05 -4.31
CA ASN A 84 -2.62 13.89 -3.55
C ASN A 84 -2.80 13.76 -2.02
N THR A 85 -3.57 12.77 -1.56
CA THR A 85 -3.82 12.55 -0.14
C THR A 85 -2.82 11.57 0.45
N GLU A 86 -2.55 11.74 1.73
CA GLU A 86 -1.68 10.86 2.49
C GLU A 86 -2.26 9.43 2.60
N GLN A 87 -3.59 9.30 2.67
CA GLN A 87 -4.31 8.03 2.63
C GLN A 87 -4.02 7.26 1.34
N PHE A 88 -3.92 7.96 0.20
CA PHE A 88 -3.60 7.34 -1.08
C PHE A 88 -2.13 6.91 -1.15
N ARG A 89 -1.22 7.67 -0.52
CA ARG A 89 0.19 7.26 -0.37
C ARG A 89 0.29 5.93 0.40
N VAL A 90 -0.42 5.79 1.52
CA VAL A 90 -0.45 4.55 2.32
C VAL A 90 -1.05 3.40 1.53
N TYR A 91 -2.18 3.62 0.86
CA TYR A 91 -2.80 2.60 0.00
C TYR A 91 -1.84 2.13 -1.10
N LYS A 92 -1.17 3.08 -1.79
CA LYS A 92 -0.16 2.78 -2.81
C LYS A 92 0.99 1.94 -2.25
N HIS A 93 1.50 2.30 -1.07
CA HIS A 93 2.54 1.51 -0.42
C HIS A 93 2.05 0.10 -0.06
N TYR A 94 0.81 -0.03 0.40
CA TYR A 94 0.21 -1.34 0.68
C TYR A 94 0.09 -2.22 -0.58
N VAL A 95 -0.45 -1.69 -1.68
CA VAL A 95 -0.58 -2.42 -2.95
C VAL A 95 0.78 -2.93 -3.43
N ASN A 96 1.81 -2.08 -3.38
CA ASN A 96 3.18 -2.46 -3.75
C ASN A 96 3.74 -3.55 -2.84
N ASN A 97 3.50 -3.49 -1.52
CA ASN A 97 3.93 -4.53 -0.58
C ASN A 97 3.24 -5.86 -0.87
N VAL A 98 1.92 -5.87 -1.03
CA VAL A 98 1.16 -7.09 -1.38
C VAL A 98 1.73 -7.69 -2.67
N ASP A 99 1.82 -6.92 -3.73
CA ASP A 99 2.33 -7.39 -5.02
C ASP A 99 3.80 -7.89 -4.93
N PHE A 100 4.63 -7.28 -4.09
CA PHE A 100 6.00 -7.77 -3.82
C PHE A 100 5.99 -9.13 -3.13
N TYR A 101 5.28 -9.27 -2.01
CA TYR A 101 5.26 -10.50 -1.24
C TYR A 101 4.57 -11.66 -1.97
N LEU A 102 3.47 -11.41 -2.68
CA LEU A 102 2.82 -12.42 -3.52
C LEU A 102 3.77 -12.92 -4.62
N PHE A 103 4.52 -12.01 -5.26
CA PHE A 103 5.52 -12.39 -6.26
C PHE A 103 6.65 -13.25 -5.66
N GLN A 104 7.14 -12.89 -4.47
CA GLN A 104 8.18 -13.64 -3.77
C GLN A 104 7.68 -15.03 -3.34
N ALA A 105 6.44 -15.14 -2.87
CA ALA A 105 5.81 -16.40 -2.51
C ALA A 105 5.68 -17.32 -3.74
N LEU A 106 5.20 -16.79 -4.87
CA LEU A 106 5.11 -17.53 -6.13
C LEU A 106 6.50 -18.00 -6.61
N LYS A 107 7.52 -17.14 -6.52
CA LYS A 107 8.90 -17.50 -6.88
C LYS A 107 9.45 -18.63 -6.00
N ALA A 108 9.03 -18.70 -4.74
CA ALA A 108 9.39 -19.75 -3.79
C ALA A 108 8.50 -21.01 -3.90
N GLY A 109 7.53 -21.06 -4.82
CA GLY A 109 6.65 -22.21 -5.02
C GLY A 109 5.41 -22.26 -4.10
N TYR A 110 5.16 -21.21 -3.32
CA TYR A 110 3.95 -21.12 -2.48
C TYR A 110 2.76 -20.57 -3.27
N SER A 111 1.57 -21.06 -2.94
CA SER A 111 0.31 -20.51 -3.45
C SER A 111 -0.12 -19.33 -2.56
N PRO A 112 -0.33 -18.12 -3.12
CA PRO A 112 -0.74 -16.99 -2.31
C PRO A 112 -2.19 -17.09 -1.83
N PRO A 113 -2.55 -16.47 -0.69
CA PRO A 113 -3.93 -16.51 -0.18
C PRO A 113 -4.94 -15.94 -1.18
N ALA A 114 -6.03 -16.67 -1.43
CA ALA A 114 -7.05 -16.29 -2.42
C ALA A 114 -7.71 -14.94 -2.09
N ALA A 115 -7.90 -14.64 -0.81
CA ALA A 115 -8.45 -13.37 -0.34
C ALA A 115 -7.65 -12.16 -0.84
N MET A 116 -6.32 -12.26 -0.90
CA MET A 116 -5.44 -11.17 -1.33
C MET A 116 -5.47 -10.93 -2.85
N VAL A 117 -5.81 -11.97 -3.63
CA VAL A 117 -5.90 -11.93 -5.10
C VAL A 117 -7.32 -11.61 -5.58
N ALA A 118 -8.30 -11.60 -4.68
CA ALA A 118 -9.68 -11.26 -5.00
C ALA A 118 -9.77 -9.88 -5.69
N ARG A 119 -10.66 -9.79 -6.69
CA ARG A 119 -11.00 -8.50 -7.31
C ARG A 119 -11.70 -7.62 -6.28
N GLY A 120 -11.29 -6.36 -6.19
CA GLY A 120 -12.00 -5.36 -5.40
C GLY A 120 -13.39 -5.09 -5.97
N ALA A 121 -14.30 -4.63 -5.09
CA ALA A 121 -15.70 -4.45 -5.43
C ALA A 121 -16.00 -3.14 -6.17
N SER A 122 -15.07 -2.16 -6.16
CA SER A 122 -15.29 -0.85 -6.79
C SER A 122 -14.39 -0.63 -8.00
N GLU A 123 -14.94 0.00 -9.03
CA GLU A 123 -14.21 0.45 -10.23
C GLU A 123 -13.01 1.33 -9.87
N ALA A 124 -13.19 2.28 -8.94
CA ALA A 124 -12.11 3.16 -8.48
C ALA A 124 -10.90 2.40 -7.95
N GLU A 125 -11.11 1.47 -7.01
CA GLU A 125 -10.02 0.67 -6.43
C GLU A 125 -9.34 -0.20 -7.49
N LEU A 126 -10.10 -0.84 -8.38
CA LEU A 126 -9.54 -1.66 -9.44
C LEU A 126 -8.65 -0.84 -10.39
N THR A 127 -9.12 0.35 -10.79
CA THR A 127 -8.35 1.27 -11.62
C THR A 127 -7.09 1.75 -10.91
N ALA A 128 -7.21 2.26 -9.68
CA ALA A 128 -6.07 2.73 -8.89
C ALA A 128 -5.01 1.64 -8.68
N ARG A 129 -5.45 0.42 -8.29
CA ARG A 129 -4.57 -0.73 -8.12
C ARG A 129 -3.80 -1.06 -9.40
N THR A 130 -4.49 -1.00 -10.55
CA THR A 130 -3.92 -1.30 -11.85
C THR A 130 -2.88 -0.26 -12.25
N GLU A 131 -3.19 1.03 -12.07
CA GLU A 131 -2.26 2.15 -12.30
C GLU A 131 -1.02 2.02 -11.41
N ILE A 132 -1.19 1.77 -10.11
CA ILE A 132 -0.06 1.61 -9.17
C ILE A 132 0.86 0.47 -9.59
N MET A 133 0.30 -0.70 -9.95
CA MET A 133 1.10 -1.84 -10.40
C MET A 133 1.80 -1.55 -11.75
N ALA A 134 1.16 -0.77 -12.64
CA ALA A 134 1.76 -0.34 -13.90
C ALA A 134 2.92 0.64 -13.67
N GLU A 135 2.74 1.65 -12.81
CA GLU A 135 3.77 2.61 -12.40
C GLU A 135 4.99 1.93 -11.78
N ALA A 136 4.80 0.85 -11.00
CA ALA A 136 5.88 0.05 -10.44
C ALA A 136 6.69 -0.75 -11.50
N GLY A 137 6.40 -0.58 -12.79
CA GLY A 137 7.16 -1.17 -13.89
C GLY A 137 6.86 -2.66 -14.13
N ARG A 138 5.71 -3.17 -13.68
CA ARG A 138 5.40 -4.61 -13.75
C ARG A 138 4.79 -5.08 -15.07
N HIS A 139 4.54 -4.18 -16.04
CA HIS A 139 4.01 -4.55 -17.37
C HIS A 139 4.95 -5.50 -18.15
N SER A 140 6.27 -5.44 -17.94
CA SER A 140 7.23 -6.29 -18.68
C SER A 140 7.49 -7.66 -18.03
N ARG A 141 7.16 -7.84 -16.74
CA ARG A 141 7.56 -9.04 -15.98
C ARG A 141 6.47 -10.12 -15.91
N ARG A 142 5.18 -9.75 -15.92
CA ARG A 142 4.07 -10.74 -16.00
C ARG A 142 3.91 -11.37 -17.38
N MET A 143 4.27 -10.68 -18.47
CA MET A 143 4.19 -11.27 -19.81
C MET A 143 5.27 -12.31 -20.08
N LYS A 144 6.47 -12.21 -19.48
CA LYS A 144 7.52 -13.21 -19.71
C LYS A 144 7.21 -14.58 -19.10
N THR A 145 6.33 -14.67 -18.10
CA THR A 145 5.88 -15.96 -17.55
C THR A 145 4.64 -16.49 -18.26
N SER A 146 3.77 -15.64 -18.82
CA SER A 146 2.63 -16.09 -19.63
C SER A 146 2.99 -16.45 -21.08
N SER A 147 4.08 -15.90 -21.63
CA SER A 147 4.57 -16.26 -22.98
C SER A 147 5.21 -17.65 -23.05
N THR A 148 5.64 -18.22 -21.91
CA THR A 148 6.24 -19.57 -21.84
C THR A 148 5.21 -20.66 -21.48
N SER A 149 3.97 -20.29 -21.13
CA SER A 149 2.87 -21.23 -20.88
C SER A 149 1.85 -21.32 -22.01
N ASN A 150 2.18 -20.82 -23.22
CA ASN A 150 1.34 -20.99 -24.41
C ASN A 150 1.90 -22.02 -25.42
N SER A 151 2.91 -22.79 -25.03
CA SER A 151 3.45 -23.92 -25.82
C SER A 151 2.80 -25.27 -25.50
N PHE A 152 1.93 -25.35 -24.48
CA PHE A 152 1.28 -26.62 -24.09
C PHE A 152 -0.13 -26.86 -24.65
N CYS A 153 -0.70 -25.93 -25.41
CA CYS A 153 -2.04 -26.09 -26.03
C CYS A 153 -2.08 -26.07 -27.56
N ARG A 154 -0.93 -26.22 -28.26
CA ARG A 154 -0.88 -26.32 -29.74
C ARG A 154 -0.07 -27.49 -30.29
N ARG A 155 -0.17 -28.69 -29.66
CA ARG A 155 0.26 -29.96 -30.30
C ARG A 155 -0.63 -31.12 -29.86
N ARG A 156 -1.90 -31.08 -30.27
CA ARG A 156 -2.71 -32.30 -30.46
C ARG A 156 -3.85 -32.06 -31.44
N LEU A 157 -3.52 -31.64 -32.65
CA LEU A 157 -4.37 -31.79 -33.84
C LEU A 157 -3.47 -31.85 -35.08
N ARG A 158 -2.88 -33.02 -35.30
CA ARG A 158 -2.73 -33.71 -36.59
C ARG A 158 -2.14 -35.08 -36.32
#